data_AF-A0A7W8RNJ6-F1
#
_entry.id   AF-A0A7W8RNJ6-F1
#
_cell.length_a   1.000
_cell.length_b   1.000
_cell.length_c   1.000
_cell.angle_alpha   90.00
_cell.angle_beta   90.00
_cell.angle_gamma   90.00
#
_symmetry.space_group_name_H-M   'P 1'
#
loop_
_entity.id
_entity.type
_entity.pdbx_description
1 polymer ?
#
loop_
_entity_poly.entity_id
_entity_poly.type
_entity_poly.pdbx_seq_one_letter_code
_entity_poly.pdbx_strand_id
1 'polypeptide(L)'
;MPRRRRGGCSFQLAADYDEAAKPLAAVYAQRTDITAAERAIYSRVIAAGNKATPFIDEVIARQTSGDTEGARTVLLQQARPALVEWLAAINQLIDFQEALNRQGGAEARRISVDFRLMMLALTGLACVIGLGVAVLVVRNIGRSLGAEPRELIVFADAIRRGDLSQRAELRTGDTGSVMATVVRMREALADIVGQVRDGADAVADMCHAIAAGNADLGARTELQASALEQATGALKEFDASVATNAANAGHADELARHASETAGEGGMAVGRVVETMHGIRASSARIAEIISVIDGIAFQTSILALNAAVEAARAGG
;
A
#
# COMPACT_ATOMS: atom_id res chain seq x y z
N MET A 1 38.21 -100.43 73.62
CA MET A 1 37.99 -100.64 72.17
C MET A 1 36.73 -99.90 71.74
N PRO A 2 36.61 -99.28 70.56
CA PRO A 2 37.63 -98.86 69.59
C PRO A 2 37.60 -97.35 69.25
N ARG A 3 38.78 -96.82 68.91
CA ARG A 3 39.03 -95.57 68.18
C ARG A 3 38.57 -95.74 66.72
N ARG A 4 37.56 -95.01 66.25
CA ARG A 4 37.30 -94.79 64.81
C ARG A 4 36.53 -93.48 64.62
N ARG A 5 37.22 -92.37 64.30
CA ARG A 5 36.70 -91.16 63.61
C ARG A 5 37.78 -90.06 63.50
N ARG A 6 38.99 -90.38 63.00
CA ARG A 6 40.02 -89.37 62.65
C ARG A 6 40.48 -89.38 61.19
N GLY A 7 40.06 -90.35 60.38
CA GLY A 7 40.47 -90.46 58.97
C GLY A 7 39.58 -89.73 57.94
N GLY A 8 38.45 -89.13 58.35
CA GLY A 8 37.51 -88.49 57.41
C GLY A 8 37.91 -87.08 56.99
N CYS A 9 38.50 -86.31 57.89
CA CYS A 9 38.77 -84.89 57.64
C CYS A 9 39.96 -84.65 56.70
N SER A 10 40.87 -85.61 56.58
CA SER A 10 42.10 -85.46 55.78
C SER A 10 41.94 -85.85 54.32
N PHE A 11 41.05 -86.81 54.00
CA PHE A 11 40.70 -87.14 52.62
C PHE A 11 39.83 -86.06 51.96
N GLN A 12 39.13 -85.28 52.77
CA GLN A 12 38.31 -84.15 52.34
C GLN A 12 39.17 -82.98 51.84
N LEU A 13 40.30 -82.70 52.51
CA LEU A 13 41.15 -81.57 52.16
C LEU A 13 41.77 -81.67 50.74
N ALA A 14 42.27 -82.86 50.35
CA ALA A 14 42.82 -83.07 49.01
C ALA A 14 41.73 -82.94 47.91
N ALA A 15 40.53 -83.47 48.16
CA ALA A 15 39.39 -83.34 47.27
C ALA A 15 38.92 -81.88 47.15
N ASP A 16 38.92 -81.13 48.26
CA ASP A 16 38.55 -79.70 48.31
C ASP A 16 39.55 -78.84 47.50
N TYR A 17 40.84 -79.18 47.53
CA TYR A 17 41.86 -78.50 46.70
C TYR A 17 41.69 -78.77 45.20
N ASP A 18 41.45 -80.02 44.82
CA ASP A 18 41.18 -80.39 43.42
C ASP A 18 39.89 -79.75 42.89
N GLU A 19 38.87 -79.60 43.74
CA GLU A 19 37.65 -78.90 43.40
C GLU A 19 37.86 -77.39 43.25
N ALA A 20 38.64 -76.77 44.14
CA ALA A 20 39.00 -75.35 44.09
C ALA A 20 39.89 -74.98 42.88
N ALA A 21 40.64 -75.94 42.33
CA ALA A 21 41.48 -75.72 41.14
C ALA A 21 40.68 -75.71 39.81
N LYS A 22 39.51 -76.35 39.76
CA LYS A 22 38.70 -76.48 38.53
C LYS A 22 38.21 -75.13 37.96
N PRO A 23 37.68 -74.17 38.75
CA PRO A 23 37.26 -72.87 38.23
C PRO A 23 38.41 -72.08 37.61
N LEU A 24 39.60 -72.12 38.24
CA LEU A 24 40.78 -71.45 37.71
C LEU A 24 41.21 -72.09 36.38
N ALA A 25 41.24 -73.42 36.31
CA ALA A 25 41.54 -74.14 35.08
C ALA A 25 40.53 -73.86 33.96
N ALA A 26 39.23 -73.73 34.29
CA ALA A 26 38.21 -73.37 33.32
C ALA A 26 38.40 -71.94 32.76
N VAL A 27 38.76 -70.97 33.61
CA VAL A 27 39.07 -69.60 33.17
C VAL A 27 40.28 -69.59 32.21
N TYR A 28 41.34 -70.32 32.54
CA TYR A 28 42.53 -70.41 31.69
C TYR A 28 42.32 -71.23 30.40
N ALA A 29 41.34 -72.14 30.37
CA ALA A 29 40.97 -72.89 29.17
C ALA A 29 40.14 -72.07 28.17
N GLN A 30 39.36 -71.10 28.65
CA GLN A 30 38.45 -70.29 27.82
C GLN A 30 39.06 -68.95 27.37
N ARG A 31 40.12 -68.47 28.04
CA ARG A 31 40.77 -67.21 27.68
C ARG A 31 41.73 -67.35 26.50
N THR A 32 41.54 -66.49 25.50
CA THR A 32 42.40 -66.40 24.30
C THR A 32 43.48 -65.32 24.42
N ASP A 33 43.41 -64.49 25.46
CA ASP A 33 44.23 -63.30 25.71
C ASP A 33 45.37 -63.53 26.72
N ILE A 34 45.71 -64.79 27.02
CA ILE A 34 46.74 -65.15 28.02
C ILE A 34 48.14 -64.87 27.45
N THR A 35 48.89 -64.03 28.15
CA THR A 35 50.28 -63.73 27.74
C THR A 35 51.20 -64.94 27.96
N ALA A 36 52.31 -65.01 27.22
CA ALA A 36 53.30 -66.08 27.39
C ALA A 36 53.86 -66.14 28.83
N ALA A 37 54.02 -64.98 29.49
CA ALA A 37 54.48 -64.88 30.87
C ALA A 37 53.44 -65.40 31.87
N GLU A 38 52.17 -65.03 31.69
CA GLU A 38 51.05 -65.52 32.51
C GLU A 38 50.90 -67.04 32.42
N ARG A 39 50.99 -67.58 31.21
CA ARG A 39 50.92 -69.03 30.97
C ARG A 39 52.07 -69.77 31.67
N ALA A 40 53.27 -69.18 31.68
CA ALA A 40 54.44 -69.76 32.35
C ALA A 40 54.32 -69.72 33.88
N ILE A 41 53.70 -68.68 34.46
CA ILE A 41 53.44 -68.62 35.91
C ILE A 41 52.34 -69.62 36.28
N TYR A 42 51.26 -69.68 35.51
CA TYR A 42 50.18 -70.64 35.73
C TYR A 42 50.67 -72.09 35.63
N SER A 43 51.50 -72.43 34.63
CA SER A 43 52.08 -73.77 34.53
C SER A 43 53.00 -74.11 35.71
N ARG A 44 53.73 -73.12 36.26
CA ARG A 44 54.53 -73.26 37.49
C ARG A 44 53.65 -73.52 38.71
N VAL A 45 52.50 -72.86 38.82
CA VAL A 45 51.51 -73.13 39.89
C VAL A 45 51.02 -74.57 39.84
N ILE A 46 50.66 -75.05 38.64
CA ILE A 46 50.21 -76.44 38.45
C ILE A 46 51.35 -77.44 38.75
N ALA A 47 52.56 -77.19 38.24
CA ALA A 47 53.70 -78.07 38.47
C ALA A 47 54.10 -78.15 39.96
N ALA A 48 54.14 -77.01 40.66
CA ALA A 48 54.44 -76.94 42.09
C ALA A 48 53.34 -77.58 42.94
N GLY A 49 52.06 -77.41 42.57
CA GLY A 49 50.92 -78.08 43.19
C GLY A 49 51.02 -79.60 43.05
N ASN A 50 51.19 -80.11 41.82
CA ASN A 50 51.34 -81.55 41.55
C ASN A 50 52.54 -82.18 42.29
N LYS A 51 53.60 -81.40 42.53
CA LYS A 51 54.76 -81.82 43.34
C LYS A 51 54.46 -81.84 44.84
N ALA A 52 53.63 -80.93 45.34
CA ALA A 52 53.30 -80.81 46.76
C ALA A 52 52.25 -81.84 47.23
N THR A 53 51.25 -82.15 46.40
CA THR A 53 50.14 -83.06 46.71
C THR A 53 50.58 -84.43 47.26
N PRO A 54 51.49 -85.20 46.63
CA PRO A 54 51.86 -86.52 47.14
C PRO A 54 52.54 -86.46 48.51
N PHE A 55 53.28 -85.40 48.82
CA PHE A 55 53.88 -85.22 50.16
C PHE A 55 52.83 -84.90 51.22
N ILE A 56 51.78 -84.16 50.86
CA ILE A 56 50.65 -83.87 51.77
C ILE A 56 49.88 -85.17 52.04
N ASP A 57 49.61 -85.96 51.01
CA ASP A 57 48.96 -87.27 51.14
C ASP A 57 49.77 -88.24 51.99
N GLU A 58 51.10 -88.26 51.82
CA GLU A 58 52.00 -89.09 52.62
C GLU A 58 52.03 -88.67 54.10
N VAL A 59 52.08 -87.36 54.38
CA VAL A 59 51.99 -86.84 55.76
C VAL A 59 50.66 -87.26 56.40
N ILE A 60 49.56 -87.13 55.67
CA ILE A 60 48.22 -87.53 56.12
C ILE A 60 48.16 -89.05 56.38
N ALA A 61 48.70 -89.86 55.49
CA ALA A 61 48.71 -91.31 55.60
C ALA A 61 49.53 -91.78 56.81
N ARG A 62 50.73 -91.20 57.03
CA ARG A 62 51.59 -91.50 58.18
C ARG A 62 50.97 -91.04 59.50
N GLN A 63 50.31 -89.87 59.50
CA GLN A 63 49.61 -89.36 60.69
C GLN A 63 48.40 -90.23 61.07
N THR A 64 47.69 -90.78 60.08
CA THR A 64 46.52 -91.65 60.30
C THR A 64 46.89 -93.09 60.68
N SER A 65 48.06 -93.58 60.24
CA SER A 65 48.63 -94.87 60.66
C SER A 65 49.29 -94.85 62.05
N GLY A 66 49.47 -93.66 62.65
CA GLY A 66 50.06 -93.47 63.98
C GLY A 66 51.57 -93.19 64.00
N ASP A 67 52.22 -93.16 62.83
CA ASP A 67 53.63 -92.80 62.65
C ASP A 67 53.83 -91.28 62.70
N THR A 68 53.82 -90.73 63.91
CA THR A 68 53.88 -89.28 64.13
C THR A 68 55.27 -88.70 63.83
N GLU A 69 56.35 -89.46 64.08
CA GLU A 69 57.71 -89.01 63.76
C GLU A 69 58.00 -89.03 62.26
N GLY A 70 57.56 -90.07 61.54
CA GLY A 70 57.67 -90.13 60.09
C GLY A 70 56.84 -89.06 59.41
N ALA A 71 55.60 -88.84 59.87
CA ALA A 71 54.75 -87.74 59.40
C ALA A 71 55.42 -86.37 59.61
N ARG A 72 56.03 -86.12 60.77
CA ARG A 72 56.75 -84.88 61.07
C ARG A 72 57.97 -84.69 60.17
N THR A 73 58.69 -85.76 59.86
CA THR A 73 59.88 -85.72 59.01
C THR A 73 59.50 -85.38 57.57
N VAL A 74 58.51 -86.07 57.00
CA VAL A 74 58.00 -85.77 55.64
C VAL A 74 57.42 -84.36 55.59
N LEU A 75 56.67 -83.94 56.62
CA LEU A 75 56.09 -82.60 56.69
C LEU A 75 57.17 -81.51 56.68
N LEU A 76 58.20 -81.63 57.50
CA LEU A 76 59.20 -80.58 57.66
C LEU A 76 60.25 -80.56 56.54
N GLN A 77 60.66 -81.73 56.04
CA GLN A 77 61.73 -81.83 55.05
C GLN A 77 61.25 -81.82 53.60
N GLN A 78 60.04 -82.29 53.32
CA GLN A 78 59.54 -82.46 51.94
C GLN A 78 58.29 -81.63 51.69
N ALA A 79 57.24 -81.80 52.49
CA ALA A 79 55.96 -81.16 52.25
C ALA A 79 56.01 -79.64 52.46
N ARG A 80 56.66 -79.15 53.53
CA ARG A 80 56.79 -77.71 53.82
C ARG A 80 57.54 -76.97 52.71
N PRO A 81 58.73 -77.39 52.25
CA PRO A 81 59.40 -76.73 51.11
C PRO A 81 58.54 -76.72 49.83
N ALA A 82 57.87 -77.83 49.51
CA ALA A 82 57.01 -77.92 48.34
C ALA A 82 55.78 -77.01 48.46
N LEU A 83 55.16 -76.89 49.65
CA LEU A 83 54.05 -75.99 49.91
C LEU A 83 54.47 -74.51 49.81
N VAL A 84 55.68 -74.17 50.30
CA VAL A 84 56.23 -72.80 50.18
C VAL A 84 56.50 -72.45 48.72
N GLU A 85 57.06 -73.39 47.93
CA GLU A 85 57.26 -73.23 46.49
C GLU A 85 55.92 -73.02 45.75
N TRP A 86 54.90 -73.80 46.11
CA TRP A 86 53.57 -73.69 45.52
C TRP A 86 52.87 -72.36 45.89
N LEU A 87 52.90 -71.97 47.16
CA LEU A 87 52.33 -70.70 47.63
C LEU A 87 53.05 -69.50 46.98
N ALA A 88 54.38 -69.57 46.81
CA ALA A 88 55.15 -68.55 46.11
C ALA A 88 54.73 -68.42 44.64
N ALA A 89 54.50 -69.54 43.95
CA ALA A 89 53.99 -69.53 42.57
C ALA A 89 52.57 -68.94 42.49
N ILE A 90 51.69 -69.25 43.44
CA ILE A 90 50.34 -68.67 43.51
C ILE A 90 50.41 -67.16 43.74
N ASN A 91 51.23 -66.70 44.70
CA ASN A 91 51.40 -65.27 44.97
C ASN A 91 51.96 -64.55 43.73
N GLN A 92 52.92 -65.16 43.03
CA GLN A 92 53.43 -64.60 41.78
C GLN A 92 52.34 -64.46 40.71
N LEU A 93 51.39 -65.40 40.64
CA LEU A 93 50.25 -65.30 39.72
C LEU A 93 49.29 -64.18 40.15
N ILE A 94 48.99 -64.07 41.44
CA ILE A 94 48.15 -63.02 42.01
C ILE A 94 48.77 -61.64 41.72
N ASP A 95 50.05 -61.44 42.01
CA ASP A 95 50.77 -60.19 41.77
C ASP A 95 50.75 -59.81 40.28
N PHE A 96 50.94 -60.80 39.40
CA PHE A 96 50.91 -60.59 37.96
C PHE A 96 49.50 -60.21 37.47
N GLN A 97 48.45 -60.89 37.93
CA GLN A 97 47.06 -60.54 37.61
C GLN A 97 46.67 -59.17 38.16
N GLU A 98 47.10 -58.84 39.37
CA GLU A 98 46.83 -57.53 39.97
C GLU A 98 47.52 -56.41 39.18
N ALA A 99 48.76 -56.62 38.72
CA ALA A 99 49.46 -55.69 37.85
C ALA A 99 48.73 -55.48 36.51
N LEU A 100 48.28 -56.56 35.85
CA LEU A 100 47.51 -56.48 34.61
C LEU A 100 46.16 -55.77 34.81
N ASN A 101 45.44 -56.09 35.88
CA ASN A 101 44.17 -55.45 36.21
C ASN A 101 44.34 -53.96 36.51
N ARG A 102 45.42 -53.57 37.21
CA ARG A 102 45.75 -52.16 37.44
C ARG A 102 46.06 -51.44 36.14
N GLN A 103 46.80 -52.07 35.22
CA GLN A 103 47.11 -51.51 33.90
C GLN A 103 45.86 -51.34 33.04
N GLY A 104 45.05 -52.39 32.88
CA GLY A 104 43.80 -52.35 32.11
C GLY A 104 42.78 -51.37 32.69
N GLY A 105 42.66 -51.30 34.02
CA GLY A 105 41.81 -50.33 34.69
C GLY A 105 42.29 -48.87 34.48
N ALA A 106 43.60 -48.63 34.42
CA ALA A 106 44.14 -47.31 34.10
C ALA A 106 43.91 -46.93 32.63
N GLU A 107 44.07 -47.87 31.70
CA GLU A 107 43.82 -47.68 30.27
C GLU A 107 42.34 -47.42 29.98
N ALA A 108 41.44 -48.22 30.55
CA ALA A 108 40.00 -48.01 30.43
C ALA A 108 39.55 -46.65 30.97
N ARG A 109 40.16 -46.18 32.06
CA ARG A 109 39.91 -44.83 32.60
C ARG A 109 40.41 -43.74 31.64
N ARG A 110 41.60 -43.88 31.04
CA ARG A 110 42.12 -42.91 30.05
C ARG A 110 41.21 -42.82 28.83
N ILE A 111 40.86 -43.96 28.25
CA ILE A 111 39.93 -44.04 27.11
C ILE A 111 38.60 -43.35 27.46
N SER A 112 38.04 -43.62 28.65
CA SER A 112 36.79 -42.99 29.09
C SER A 112 36.91 -41.47 29.24
N VAL A 113 38.04 -40.96 29.75
CA VAL A 113 38.29 -39.52 29.89
C VAL A 113 38.49 -38.87 28.53
N ASP A 114 39.25 -39.49 27.63
CA ASP A 114 39.49 -38.97 26.28
C ASP A 114 38.20 -38.91 25.46
N PHE A 115 37.37 -39.95 25.52
CA PHE A 115 36.03 -39.94 24.92
C PHE A 115 35.16 -38.83 25.51
N ARG A 116 35.19 -38.62 26.83
CA ARG A 116 34.41 -37.55 27.49
C ARG A 116 34.89 -36.17 27.05
N LEU A 117 36.20 -35.94 26.94
CA LEU A 117 36.76 -34.68 26.46
C LEU A 117 36.41 -34.44 24.98
N MET A 118 36.49 -35.46 24.14
CA MET A 118 36.09 -35.37 22.73
C MET A 118 34.59 -35.04 22.60
N MET A 119 33.73 -35.70 23.38
CA MET A 119 32.29 -35.37 23.39
C MET A 119 32.04 -33.93 23.85
N LEU A 120 32.67 -33.48 24.93
CA LEU A 120 32.54 -32.10 25.41
C LEU A 120 33.04 -31.08 24.37
N ALA A 121 34.15 -31.38 23.70
CA ALA A 121 34.69 -30.53 22.64
C ALA A 121 33.73 -30.44 21.44
N LEU A 122 33.14 -31.57 21.00
CA LEU A 122 32.15 -31.60 19.93
C LEU A 122 30.86 -30.85 20.31
N THR A 123 30.36 -31.03 21.53
CA THR A 123 29.21 -30.28 22.03
C THR A 123 29.50 -28.78 22.10
N GLY A 124 30.68 -28.39 22.61
CA GLY A 124 31.11 -27.00 22.65
C GLY A 124 31.20 -26.38 21.26
N LEU A 125 31.79 -27.09 20.30
CA LEU A 125 31.87 -26.67 18.90
C LEU A 125 30.48 -26.49 18.28
N ALA A 126 29.56 -27.43 18.52
CA ALA A 126 28.18 -27.33 18.04
C ALA A 126 27.46 -26.09 18.63
N CYS A 127 27.65 -25.79 19.92
CA CYS A 127 27.09 -24.58 20.53
C CYS A 127 27.68 -23.30 19.93
N VAL A 128 28.99 -23.26 19.67
CA VAL A 128 29.65 -22.09 19.04
C VAL A 128 29.14 -21.86 17.61
N ILE A 129 29.03 -22.92 16.82
CA ILE A 129 28.48 -22.84 15.46
C ILE A 129 27.02 -22.39 15.52
N GLY A 130 26.20 -22.97 16.40
CA GLY A 130 24.81 -22.60 16.59
C GLY A 130 24.64 -21.12 16.97
N LEU A 131 25.46 -20.62 17.91
CA LEU A 131 25.48 -19.21 18.28
C LEU A 131 25.91 -18.31 17.12
N GLY A 132 26.94 -18.72 16.37
CA GLY A 132 27.41 -18.01 15.19
C GLY A 132 26.32 -17.88 14.11
N VAL A 133 25.62 -18.98 13.80
CA VAL A 133 24.49 -18.98 12.86
C VAL A 133 23.35 -18.11 13.39
N ALA A 134 22.99 -18.21 14.67
CA ALA A 134 21.95 -17.37 15.26
C ALA A 134 22.27 -15.87 15.14
N VAL A 135 23.49 -15.46 15.47
CA VAL A 135 23.95 -14.07 15.33
C VAL A 135 23.97 -13.63 13.87
N LEU A 136 24.38 -14.50 12.95
CA LEU A 136 24.41 -14.21 11.52
C LEU A 136 22.99 -14.00 10.98
N VAL A 137 22.03 -14.86 11.35
CA VAL A 137 20.62 -14.74 10.96
C VAL A 137 20.02 -13.45 11.50
N VAL A 138 20.21 -13.13 12.79
CA VAL A 138 19.70 -11.88 13.38
C VAL A 138 20.31 -10.66 12.70
N ARG A 139 21.62 -10.66 12.43
CA ARG A 139 22.27 -9.56 11.69
C ARG A 139 21.77 -9.45 10.26
N ASN A 140 21.58 -10.56 9.57
CA ASN A 140 21.13 -10.55 8.17
C ASN A 140 19.69 -10.03 8.07
N ILE A 141 18.80 -10.49 8.94
CA ILE A 141 17.41 -10.02 9.02
C ILE A 141 17.39 -8.53 9.40
N GLY A 142 18.15 -8.10 10.41
CA GLY A 142 18.20 -6.70 10.82
C GLY A 142 18.78 -5.75 9.76
N ARG A 143 19.65 -6.26 8.86
CA ARG A 143 20.13 -5.51 7.69
C ARG A 143 19.10 -5.45 6.56
N SER A 144 18.44 -6.57 6.26
CA SER A 144 17.40 -6.64 5.23
C SER A 144 16.17 -5.79 5.59
N LEU A 145 15.78 -5.78 6.86
CA LEU A 145 14.69 -4.93 7.34
C LEU A 145 15.07 -3.45 7.39
N GLY A 146 16.35 -3.12 7.63
CA GLY A 146 16.85 -1.73 7.69
C GLY A 146 16.61 -1.04 9.04
N ALA A 147 15.67 -1.54 9.84
CA ALA A 147 15.29 -1.04 11.17
C ALA A 147 14.96 -2.20 12.11
N GLU A 148 14.65 -1.91 13.37
CA GLU A 148 14.12 -2.94 14.26
C GLU A 148 12.70 -3.38 13.80
N PRO A 149 12.34 -4.67 13.91
CA PRO A 149 11.03 -5.15 13.46
C PRO A 149 9.85 -4.39 14.06
N ARG A 150 9.96 -3.95 15.32
CA ARG A 150 8.92 -3.17 16.00
C ARG A 150 8.76 -1.77 15.40
N GLU A 151 9.86 -1.10 15.07
CA GLU A 151 9.82 0.23 14.45
C GLU A 151 9.16 0.18 13.08
N LEU A 152 9.48 -0.83 12.26
CA LEU A 152 8.86 -1.03 10.96
C LEU A 152 7.34 -1.24 11.07
N ILE A 153 6.89 -2.02 12.07
CA ILE A 153 5.46 -2.23 12.32
C ILE A 153 4.77 -0.93 12.75
N VAL A 154 5.37 -0.18 13.68
CA VAL A 154 4.81 1.10 14.14
C VAL A 154 4.71 2.10 13.00
N PHE A 155 5.74 2.19 12.17
CA PHE A 155 5.77 3.09 11.02
C PHE A 155 4.75 2.68 9.95
N ALA A 156 4.65 1.39 9.62
CA ALA A 156 3.64 0.88 8.69
C ALA A 156 2.21 1.09 9.23
N ASP A 157 1.99 0.94 10.53
CA ASP A 157 0.68 1.18 11.15
C ASP A 157 0.33 2.68 11.19
N ALA A 158 1.31 3.58 11.31
CA ALA A 158 1.10 5.01 11.13
C ALA A 158 0.61 5.33 9.71
N ILE A 159 1.28 4.80 8.67
CA ILE A 159 0.86 4.95 7.27
C ILE A 159 -0.55 4.37 7.06
N ARG A 160 -0.84 3.19 7.61
CA ARG A 160 -2.17 2.56 7.53
C ARG A 160 -3.27 3.44 8.14
N ARG A 161 -2.97 4.19 9.20
CA ARG A 161 -3.89 5.16 9.82
C ARG A 161 -3.97 6.50 9.07
N GLY A 162 -3.21 6.68 8.00
CA GLY A 162 -3.11 7.95 7.26
C GLY A 162 -2.20 8.98 7.91
N ASP A 163 -1.47 8.62 8.96
CA ASP A 163 -0.46 9.50 9.55
C ASP A 163 0.84 9.42 8.73
N LEU A 164 0.94 10.32 7.75
CA LEU A 164 2.12 10.48 6.90
C LEU A 164 3.11 11.52 7.44
N SER A 165 2.86 12.06 8.64
CA SER A 165 3.71 13.10 9.25
C SER A 165 4.97 12.53 9.90
N GLN A 166 4.93 11.25 10.28
CA GLN A 166 6.07 10.58 10.91
C GLN A 166 7.23 10.43 9.93
N ARG A 167 8.43 10.72 10.43
CA ARG A 167 9.69 10.50 9.72
C ARG A 167 10.41 9.34 10.36
N ALA A 168 10.85 8.41 9.54
CA ALA A 168 11.74 7.35 9.99
C ALA A 168 13.18 7.70 9.61
N GLU A 169 14.10 7.50 10.55
CA GLU A 169 15.52 7.62 10.28
C GLU A 169 16.02 6.34 9.61
N LEU A 170 16.43 6.47 8.35
CA LEU A 170 17.12 5.40 7.65
C LEU A 170 18.59 5.39 8.03
N ARG A 171 19.19 4.19 8.08
CA ARG A 171 20.65 4.08 8.19
C ARG A 171 21.29 4.76 6.99
N THR A 172 22.41 5.45 7.22
CA THR A 172 23.14 6.16 6.16
C THR A 172 23.49 5.22 5.00
N GLY A 173 23.01 5.53 3.80
CA GLY A 173 23.23 4.73 2.59
C GLY A 173 22.28 3.54 2.41
N ASP A 174 21.27 3.37 3.27
CA ASP A 174 20.29 2.30 3.14
C ASP A 174 19.20 2.64 2.14
N THR A 175 19.30 2.06 0.94
CA THR A 175 18.32 2.24 -0.15
C THR A 175 17.51 0.98 -0.44
N GLY A 176 18.03 -0.19 -0.03
CA GLY A 176 17.52 -1.50 -0.42
C GLY A 176 16.71 -2.22 0.66
N SER A 177 16.68 -1.71 1.90
CA SER A 177 15.92 -2.34 2.95
C SER A 177 14.40 -2.20 2.78
N VAL A 178 13.67 -3.03 3.52
CA VAL A 178 12.22 -2.91 3.63
C VAL A 178 11.84 -1.54 4.20
N MET A 179 12.53 -1.06 5.24
CA MET A 179 12.28 0.26 5.80
C MET A 179 12.47 1.38 4.77
N ALA A 180 13.55 1.34 3.98
CA ALA A 180 13.79 2.34 2.94
C ALA A 180 12.68 2.35 1.87
N THR A 181 12.15 1.18 1.53
CA THR A 181 11.03 1.06 0.59
C THR A 181 9.73 1.60 1.17
N VAL A 182 9.44 1.33 2.44
CA VAL A 182 8.25 1.86 3.13
C VAL A 182 8.33 3.37 3.31
N VAL A 183 9.52 3.93 3.56
CA VAL A 183 9.74 5.40 3.60
C VAL A 183 9.42 6.04 2.25
N ARG A 184 9.92 5.49 1.14
CA ARG A 184 9.58 5.97 -0.21
C ARG A 184 8.08 5.85 -0.52
N MET A 185 7.45 4.77 -0.07
CA MET A 185 6.00 4.61 -0.20
C MET A 185 5.24 5.69 0.57
N ARG A 186 5.65 6.01 1.81
CA ARG A 186 5.08 7.12 2.59
C ARG A 186 5.25 8.46 1.89
N GLU A 187 6.45 8.73 1.34
CA GLU A 187 6.74 9.94 0.56
C GLU A 187 5.79 10.08 -0.63
N ALA A 188 5.69 9.05 -1.47
CA ALA A 188 4.80 9.05 -2.62
C ALA A 188 3.32 9.24 -2.22
N LEU A 189 2.88 8.60 -1.13
CA LEU A 189 1.52 8.80 -0.61
C LEU A 189 1.29 10.24 -0.12
N ALA A 190 2.28 10.83 0.55
CA ALA A 190 2.19 12.21 1.03
C ALA A 190 2.08 13.20 -0.12
N ASP A 191 2.87 12.99 -1.19
CA ASP A 191 2.82 13.80 -2.39
C ASP A 191 1.47 13.70 -3.12
N ILE A 192 0.93 12.48 -3.25
CA ILE A 192 -0.40 12.26 -3.85
C ILE A 192 -1.48 12.97 -3.03
N VAL A 193 -1.47 12.82 -1.70
CA VAL A 193 -2.45 13.49 -0.82
C VAL A 193 -2.31 15.00 -0.91
N GLY A 194 -1.08 15.53 -0.99
CA GLY A 194 -0.81 16.95 -1.22
C GLY A 194 -1.44 17.45 -2.52
N GLN A 195 -1.18 16.75 -3.64
CA GLN A 195 -1.76 17.11 -4.94
C GLN A 195 -3.29 17.06 -4.96
N VAL A 196 -3.89 16.08 -4.29
CA VAL A 196 -5.36 15.99 -4.17
C VAL A 196 -5.91 17.18 -3.37
N ARG A 197 -5.23 17.58 -2.29
CA ARG A 197 -5.62 18.74 -1.50
C ARG A 197 -5.49 20.03 -2.29
N ASP A 198 -4.36 20.25 -2.96
CA ASP A 198 -4.15 21.44 -3.79
C ASP A 198 -5.19 21.53 -4.92
N GLY A 199 -5.52 20.39 -5.54
CA GLY A 199 -6.59 20.32 -6.53
C GLY A 199 -7.98 20.62 -5.96
N ALA A 200 -8.28 20.15 -4.75
CA ALA A 200 -9.55 20.44 -4.08
C ALA A 200 -9.67 21.93 -3.71
N ASP A 201 -8.59 22.55 -3.21
CA ASP A 201 -8.55 23.98 -2.90
C ASP A 201 -8.74 24.82 -4.19
N ALA A 202 -8.10 24.43 -5.30
CA ALA A 202 -8.30 25.09 -6.59
C ALA A 202 -9.74 24.96 -7.11
N VAL A 203 -10.39 23.80 -6.92
CA VAL A 203 -11.81 23.62 -7.26
C VAL A 203 -12.71 24.49 -6.40
N ALA A 204 -12.44 24.59 -5.10
CA ALA A 204 -13.20 25.46 -4.21
C ALA A 204 -13.11 26.94 -4.64
N ASP A 205 -11.90 27.41 -4.97
CA ASP A 205 -11.68 28.77 -5.49
C ASP A 205 -12.44 29.02 -6.80
N MET A 206 -12.39 28.07 -7.75
CA MET A 206 -13.16 28.15 -8.99
C MET A 206 -14.68 28.20 -8.73
N CYS A 207 -15.19 27.40 -7.79
CA CYS A 207 -16.60 27.44 -7.41
C CYS A 207 -17.00 28.80 -6.84
N HIS A 208 -16.14 29.44 -6.02
CA HIS A 208 -16.37 30.80 -5.55
C HIS A 208 -16.40 31.82 -6.68
N ALA A 209 -15.49 31.71 -7.65
CA ALA A 209 -15.47 32.58 -8.82
C ALA A 209 -16.73 32.40 -9.70
N ILE A 210 -17.19 31.16 -9.91
CA ILE A 210 -18.44 30.86 -10.64
C ILE A 210 -19.64 31.44 -9.90
N ALA A 211 -19.71 31.29 -8.57
CA ALA A 211 -20.82 31.83 -7.79
C ALA A 211 -20.89 33.36 -7.90
N ALA A 212 -19.75 34.05 -7.82
CA ALA A 212 -19.67 35.49 -8.03
C ALA A 212 -20.08 35.89 -9.46
N GLY A 213 -19.60 35.15 -10.47
CA GLY A 213 -19.97 35.37 -11.88
C GLY A 213 -21.46 35.18 -12.15
N ASN A 214 -22.08 34.16 -11.55
CA ASN A 214 -23.52 33.94 -11.66
C ASN A 214 -24.34 35.04 -10.97
N ALA A 215 -23.86 35.60 -9.86
CA ALA A 215 -24.51 36.72 -9.20
C ALA A 215 -24.47 37.99 -10.08
N ASP A 216 -23.31 38.30 -10.69
CA ASP A 216 -23.18 39.40 -11.66
C ASP A 216 -24.08 39.20 -12.89
N LEU A 217 -24.08 37.99 -13.45
CA LEU A 217 -24.94 37.66 -14.58
C LEU A 217 -26.41 37.83 -14.23
N GLY A 218 -26.84 37.36 -13.05
CA GLY A 218 -28.20 37.55 -12.54
C GLY A 218 -28.59 39.02 -12.46
N ALA A 219 -27.73 39.86 -11.88
CA ALA A 219 -27.97 41.30 -11.79
C ALA A 219 -28.07 41.96 -13.18
N ARG A 220 -27.22 41.56 -14.13
CA ARG A 220 -27.28 42.05 -15.52
C ARG A 220 -28.54 41.59 -16.25
N THR A 221 -29.01 40.37 -16.01
CA THR A 221 -30.27 39.86 -16.56
C THR A 221 -31.47 40.64 -15.99
N GLU A 222 -31.47 40.97 -14.69
CA GLU A 222 -32.50 41.82 -14.08
C GLU A 222 -32.51 43.23 -14.70
N LEU A 223 -31.34 43.84 -14.88
CA LEU A 223 -31.21 45.14 -15.56
C LEU A 223 -31.71 45.09 -17.01
N GLN A 224 -31.37 44.03 -17.75
CA GLN A 224 -31.86 43.84 -19.12
C GLN A 224 -33.37 43.65 -19.17
N ALA A 225 -33.94 42.88 -18.24
CA ALA A 225 -35.38 42.70 -18.16
C ALA A 225 -36.08 44.05 -17.91
N SER A 226 -35.56 44.85 -16.97
CA SER A 226 -36.09 46.20 -16.71
C SER A 226 -35.98 47.13 -17.92
N ALA A 227 -34.85 47.11 -18.63
CA ALA A 227 -34.68 47.90 -19.85
C ALA A 227 -35.65 47.47 -20.97
N LEU A 228 -35.93 46.16 -21.08
CA LEU A 228 -36.89 45.64 -22.04
C LEU A 228 -38.34 46.02 -21.68
N GLU A 229 -38.67 46.03 -20.40
CA GLU A 229 -39.97 46.54 -19.91
C GLU A 229 -40.13 48.03 -20.23
N GLN A 230 -39.11 48.85 -19.99
CA GLN A 230 -39.11 50.27 -20.34
C GLN A 230 -39.25 50.48 -21.86
N ALA A 231 -38.51 49.72 -22.68
CA ALA A 231 -38.62 49.79 -24.13
C ALA A 231 -40.02 49.39 -24.62
N THR A 232 -40.62 48.37 -24.01
CA THR A 232 -42.00 47.97 -24.33
C THR A 232 -43.00 49.07 -23.95
N GLY A 233 -42.79 49.76 -22.84
CA GLY A 233 -43.56 50.95 -22.46
C GLY A 233 -43.43 52.08 -23.50
N ALA A 234 -42.20 52.40 -23.90
CA ALA A 234 -41.93 53.40 -24.93
C ALA A 234 -42.55 53.03 -26.28
N LEU A 235 -42.55 51.74 -26.65
CA LEU A 235 -43.22 51.25 -27.86
C LEU A 235 -44.74 51.42 -27.81
N LYS A 236 -45.37 51.25 -26.64
CA LYS A 236 -46.81 51.52 -26.48
C LYS A 236 -47.14 53.00 -26.65
N GLU A 237 -46.31 53.88 -26.10
CA GLU A 237 -46.49 55.33 -26.25
C GLU A 237 -46.22 55.78 -27.70
N PHE A 238 -45.23 55.18 -28.36
CA PHE A 238 -44.95 55.38 -29.77
C PHE A 238 -46.13 54.94 -30.64
N ASP A 239 -46.70 53.76 -30.40
CA ASP A 239 -47.85 53.23 -31.13
C ASP A 239 -49.08 54.15 -30.97
N ALA A 240 -49.35 54.63 -29.75
CA ALA A 240 -50.40 55.62 -29.50
C ALA A 240 -50.17 56.95 -30.24
N SER A 241 -48.92 57.38 -30.35
CA SER A 241 -48.55 58.59 -31.11
C SER A 241 -48.75 58.40 -32.61
N VAL A 242 -48.38 57.22 -33.15
CA VAL A 242 -48.62 56.86 -34.55
C VAL A 242 -50.11 56.81 -34.87
N ALA A 243 -50.92 56.19 -34.01
CA ALA A 243 -52.37 56.16 -34.16
C ALA A 243 -52.99 57.56 -34.15
N THR A 244 -52.51 58.43 -33.26
CA THR A 244 -52.93 59.84 -33.20
C THR A 244 -52.55 60.60 -34.48
N ASN A 245 -51.33 60.41 -34.98
CA ASN A 245 -50.89 61.02 -36.25
C ASN A 245 -51.72 60.54 -37.44
N ALA A 246 -52.06 59.25 -37.49
CA ALA A 246 -52.93 58.70 -38.53
C ALA A 246 -54.33 59.32 -38.50
N ALA A 247 -54.92 59.47 -37.30
CA ALA A 247 -56.21 60.15 -37.13
C ALA A 247 -56.15 61.63 -37.56
N ASN A 248 -55.09 62.35 -37.16
CA ASN A 248 -54.88 63.75 -37.57
C ASN A 248 -54.71 63.89 -39.09
N ALA A 249 -53.98 62.97 -39.73
CA ALA A 249 -53.83 62.95 -41.18
C ALA A 249 -55.19 62.74 -41.88
N GLY A 250 -56.03 61.84 -41.35
CA GLY A 250 -57.40 61.65 -41.83
C GLY A 250 -58.26 62.90 -41.68
N HIS A 251 -58.17 63.58 -40.53
CA HIS A 251 -58.89 64.84 -40.29
C HIS A 251 -58.42 65.97 -41.23
N ALA A 252 -57.11 66.05 -41.49
CA ALA A 252 -56.55 67.01 -42.43
C ALA A 252 -56.99 66.74 -43.88
N ASP A 253 -57.07 65.47 -44.29
CA ASP A 253 -57.60 65.06 -45.60
C ASP A 253 -59.08 65.46 -45.76
N GLU A 254 -59.90 65.20 -44.74
CA GLU A 254 -61.31 65.61 -44.74
C GLU A 254 -61.47 67.12 -44.84
N LEU A 255 -60.68 67.88 -44.07
CA LEU A 255 -60.67 69.35 -44.12
C LEU A 255 -60.24 69.87 -45.49
N ALA A 256 -59.21 69.26 -46.10
CA ALA A 256 -58.75 69.62 -47.43
C ALA A 256 -59.81 69.34 -48.51
N ARG A 257 -60.54 68.21 -48.40
CA ARG A 257 -61.67 67.89 -49.29
C ARG A 257 -62.79 68.93 -49.16
N HIS A 258 -63.18 69.30 -47.94
CA HIS A 258 -64.18 70.34 -47.70
C HIS A 258 -63.75 71.71 -48.24
N ALA A 259 -62.48 72.09 -48.07
CA ALA A 259 -61.95 73.34 -48.62
C ALA A 259 -61.96 73.32 -50.16
N SER A 260 -61.60 72.19 -50.77
CA SER A 260 -61.66 71.98 -52.23
C SER A 260 -63.09 72.09 -52.78
N GLU A 261 -64.07 71.47 -52.09
CA GLU A 261 -65.50 71.58 -52.43
C GLU A 261 -65.98 73.02 -52.37
N THR A 262 -65.67 73.71 -51.26
CA THR A 262 -66.02 75.12 -51.06
C THR A 262 -65.38 76.02 -52.14
N ALA A 263 -64.11 75.78 -52.47
CA ALA A 263 -63.42 76.48 -53.55
C ALA A 263 -64.07 76.22 -54.92
N GLY A 264 -64.55 74.99 -55.15
CA GLY A 264 -65.31 74.61 -56.35
C GLY A 264 -66.64 75.37 -56.46
N GLU A 265 -67.40 75.46 -55.37
CA GLU A 265 -68.63 76.26 -55.29
C GLU A 265 -68.37 77.75 -55.52
N GLY A 266 -67.31 78.29 -54.92
CA GLY A 266 -66.84 79.65 -55.15
C GLY A 266 -66.46 79.90 -56.62
N GLY A 267 -65.78 78.93 -57.25
CA GLY A 267 -65.46 78.95 -58.67
C GLY A 267 -66.71 79.04 -59.55
N MET A 268 -67.76 78.26 -59.24
CA MET A 268 -69.05 78.37 -59.93
C MET A 268 -69.70 79.74 -59.74
N ALA A 269 -69.62 80.33 -58.54
CA ALA A 269 -70.17 81.65 -58.28
C ALA A 269 -69.44 82.75 -59.08
N VAL A 270 -68.11 82.71 -59.13
CA VAL A 270 -67.31 83.62 -59.97
C VAL A 270 -67.63 83.41 -61.44
N GLY A 271 -67.81 82.17 -61.89
CA GLY A 271 -68.26 81.86 -63.26
C GLY A 271 -69.58 82.56 -63.62
N ARG A 272 -70.59 82.52 -62.74
CA ARG A 272 -71.85 83.25 -62.92
C ARG A 272 -71.66 84.76 -62.99
N VAL A 273 -70.75 85.33 -62.19
CA VAL A 273 -70.43 86.77 -62.23
C VAL A 273 -69.80 87.15 -63.57
N VAL A 274 -68.86 86.34 -64.08
CA VAL A 274 -68.23 86.57 -65.39
C VAL A 274 -69.25 86.48 -66.53
N GLU A 275 -70.14 85.50 -66.50
CA GLU A 275 -71.25 85.37 -67.46
C GLU A 275 -72.17 86.60 -67.42
N THR A 276 -72.52 87.07 -66.23
CA THR A 276 -73.31 88.30 -66.05
C THR A 276 -72.58 89.52 -66.63
N MET A 277 -71.27 89.63 -66.41
CA MET A 277 -70.46 90.71 -66.99
C MET A 277 -70.38 90.65 -68.52
N HIS A 278 -70.33 89.45 -69.11
CA HIS A 278 -70.45 89.29 -70.57
C HIS A 278 -71.83 89.76 -71.05
N GLY A 279 -72.90 89.42 -70.33
CA GLY A 279 -74.26 89.92 -70.61
C GLY A 279 -74.34 91.46 -70.55
N ILE A 280 -73.75 92.08 -69.52
CA ILE A 280 -73.68 93.55 -69.39
C ILE A 280 -72.91 94.17 -70.55
N ARG A 281 -71.77 93.59 -70.94
CA ARG A 281 -70.96 94.08 -72.07
C ARG A 281 -71.73 94.00 -73.38
N ALA A 282 -72.43 92.91 -73.64
CA ALA A 282 -73.28 92.76 -74.81
C ALA A 282 -74.43 93.77 -74.82
N SER A 283 -75.10 93.97 -73.68
CA SER A 283 -76.13 94.99 -73.52
C SER A 283 -75.59 96.40 -73.78
N SER A 284 -74.40 96.72 -73.25
CA SER A 284 -73.74 98.02 -73.45
C SER A 284 -73.35 98.26 -74.91
N ALA A 285 -72.88 97.22 -75.63
CA ALA A 285 -72.60 97.31 -77.06
C ALA A 285 -73.87 97.59 -77.87
N ARG A 286 -74.99 96.94 -77.51
CA ARG A 286 -76.29 97.19 -78.13
C ARG A 286 -76.81 98.61 -77.85
N ILE A 287 -76.57 99.14 -76.65
CA ILE A 287 -76.84 100.55 -76.33
C ILE A 287 -75.98 101.47 -77.20
N ALA A 288 -74.69 101.17 -77.39
CA ALA A 288 -73.81 101.96 -78.25
C ALA A 288 -74.27 101.93 -79.72
N GLU A 289 -74.73 100.79 -80.23
CA GLU A 289 -75.37 100.70 -81.56
C GLU A 289 -76.62 101.59 -81.63
N ILE A 290 -77.50 101.55 -80.62
CA ILE A 290 -78.70 102.40 -80.57
C ILE A 290 -78.30 103.88 -80.53
N ILE A 291 -77.29 104.26 -79.74
CA ILE A 291 -76.77 105.64 -79.71
C ILE A 291 -76.24 106.05 -81.08
N SER A 292 -75.51 105.17 -81.78
CA SER A 292 -75.04 105.45 -83.14
C SER A 292 -76.19 105.64 -84.13
N VAL A 293 -77.29 104.88 -83.99
CA VAL A 293 -78.51 105.08 -84.79
C VAL A 293 -79.17 106.42 -84.43
N ILE A 294 -79.25 106.77 -83.15
CA ILE A 294 -79.78 108.05 -82.69
C ILE A 294 -78.93 109.22 -83.22
N ASP A 295 -77.60 109.10 -83.20
CA ASP A 295 -76.69 110.12 -83.72
C ASP A 295 -76.85 110.26 -85.24
N GLY A 296 -77.06 109.15 -85.94
CA GLY A 296 -77.47 109.14 -87.35
C GLY A 296 -78.79 109.87 -87.60
N ILE A 297 -79.81 109.64 -86.77
CA ILE A 297 -81.11 110.35 -86.83
C ILE A 297 -80.92 111.84 -86.50
N ALA A 298 -80.08 112.18 -85.52
CA ALA A 298 -79.80 113.56 -85.14
C ALA A 298 -79.10 114.32 -86.28
N PHE A 299 -78.14 113.69 -86.98
CA PHE A 299 -77.52 114.27 -88.17
C PHE A 299 -78.52 114.46 -89.32
N GLN A 300 -79.37 113.46 -89.58
CA GLN A 300 -80.46 113.60 -90.56
C GLN A 300 -81.44 114.73 -90.19
N THR A 301 -81.76 114.87 -88.91
CA THR A 301 -82.63 115.94 -88.38
C THR A 301 -81.94 117.31 -88.51
N SER A 302 -80.63 117.38 -88.26
CA SER A 302 -79.83 118.59 -88.43
C SER A 302 -79.76 119.02 -89.91
N ILE A 303 -79.62 118.09 -90.84
CA ILE A 303 -79.69 118.37 -92.29
C ILE A 303 -81.10 118.87 -92.67
N LEU A 304 -82.15 118.25 -92.14
CA LEU A 304 -83.53 118.66 -92.41
C LEU A 304 -83.81 120.08 -91.87
N ALA A 305 -83.34 120.37 -90.65
CA ALA A 305 -83.46 121.67 -90.02
C ALA A 305 -82.66 122.75 -90.77
N LEU A 306 -81.47 122.41 -91.26
CA LEU A 306 -80.66 123.32 -92.08
C LEU A 306 -81.32 123.59 -93.44
N ASN A 307 -81.87 122.56 -94.10
CA ASN A 307 -82.64 122.74 -95.34
C ASN A 307 -83.90 123.61 -95.12
N ALA A 308 -84.60 123.44 -94.00
CA ALA A 308 -85.73 124.29 -93.65
C ALA A 308 -85.30 125.75 -93.37
N ALA A 309 -84.15 125.97 -92.72
CA ALA A 309 -83.60 127.30 -92.49
C ALA A 309 -83.16 128.00 -93.80
N VAL A 310 -82.58 127.24 -94.74
CA VAL A 310 -82.22 127.73 -96.08
C VAL A 310 -83.47 128.09 -96.89
N GLU A 311 -84.53 127.28 -96.84
CA GLU A 311 -85.78 127.56 -97.54
C GLU A 311 -86.52 128.77 -96.95
N ALA A 312 -86.44 128.96 -95.62
CA ALA A 312 -86.97 130.15 -94.95
C ALA A 312 -86.23 131.45 -95.34
N ALA A 313 -84.91 131.39 -95.53
CA ALA A 313 -84.12 132.52 -96.02
C ALA A 313 -84.39 132.85 -97.49
N ARG A 314 -84.86 131.86 -98.27
CA ARG A 314 -85.15 132.00 -99.71
C ARG A 314 -86.55 132.53 -100.01
N ALA A 315 -87.48 132.43 -99.06
CA ALA A 315 -88.86 132.89 -99.18
C ALA A 315 -89.10 134.33 -98.69
N GLY A 316 -88.05 135.07 -98.31
CA GLY A 316 -88.14 136.43 -97.80
C GLY A 316 -87.03 137.34 -98.33
N GLY A 317 -87.16 137.76 -99.60
CA GLY A 317 -86.29 138.71 -100.28
C GLY A 317 -86.74 138.98 -101.70
#